data_AF-A0A1R2CQV8-F1
#
_entry.id   AF-A0A1R2CQV8-F1
#
_cell.length_a   1.000
_cell.length_b   1.000
_cell.length_c   1.000
_cell.angle_alpha   90.00
_cell.angle_beta   90.00
_cell.angle_gamma   90.00
#
_symmetry.space_group_name_H-M   'P 1'
#
loop_
_entity.id
_entity.type
_entity.pdbx_description
1 polymer ?
#
loop_
_entity_poly.entity_id
_entity_poly.type
_entity_poly.pdbx_seq_one_letter_code
_entity_poly.pdbx_strand_id
1 'polypeptide(L)'
;MDESVEEILSIKSRDIQTALEELRRNEIKVKVGEMKSKLPQIGRCTICTLKVPCKHYSSLSEVPRLHEPDIIPSYTTPGFDVTEYLPKSTTDSYNRGFRMRSKGQHTEYKFDFTQRDTSLPNERRLKQLELIENYREEKLKREIDKIHKLKEQEEARRKQAQYAEDMRKKYLLRQKEKLDEYKEALPYKMEKLKELLAIENEQKRDIEVKRKKYIEKQKARLQEYHEKKEMLKKISREKVLELQDEIINRKSIRIKHLI
;
A
#
# COMPACT_ATOMS: atom_id res chain seq x y z
N MET A 1 -7.69 -18.67 12.59
CA MET A 1 -8.23 -18.84 11.23
C MET A 1 -8.02 -17.59 10.37
N ASP A 2 -7.63 -16.44 10.94
CA ASP A 2 -7.49 -15.17 10.21
C ASP A 2 -6.17 -15.03 9.42
N GLU A 3 -5.10 -15.73 9.82
CA GLU A 3 -3.80 -15.72 9.12
C GLU A 3 -3.89 -16.22 7.66
N SER A 4 -4.86 -17.10 7.37
CA SER A 4 -5.08 -17.65 6.03
C SER A 4 -5.65 -16.63 5.04
N VAL A 5 -6.51 -15.73 5.50
CA VAL A 5 -7.15 -14.73 4.64
C VAL A 5 -6.19 -13.60 4.28
N GLU A 6 -5.37 -13.17 5.24
CA GLU A 6 -4.40 -12.10 5.05
C GLU A 6 -3.28 -12.50 4.08
N GLU A 7 -2.84 -13.76 4.13
CA GLU A 7 -1.86 -14.32 3.20
C GLU A 7 -2.42 -14.42 1.77
N ILE A 8 -3.67 -14.86 1.61
CA ILE A 8 -4.36 -14.91 0.31
C ILE A 8 -4.51 -13.51 -0.30
N LEU A 9 -4.88 -12.51 0.52
CA LEU A 9 -5.01 -11.12 0.05
C LEU A 9 -3.67 -10.51 -0.35
N SER A 10 -2.59 -10.86 0.36
CA SER A 10 -1.23 -10.42 0.03
C SER A 10 -0.76 -10.98 -1.32
N ILE A 11 -0.99 -12.28 -1.56
CA ILE A 11 -0.67 -12.93 -2.84
C ILE A 11 -1.47 -12.31 -3.99
N LYS A 12 -2.79 -12.16 -3.81
CA LYS A 12 -3.65 -11.52 -4.83
C LYS A 12 -3.27 -10.07 -5.12
N SER A 13 -2.80 -9.33 -4.12
CA SER A 13 -2.32 -7.96 -4.30
C SER A 13 -1.06 -7.92 -5.17
N ARG A 14 -0.14 -8.86 -5.00
CA ARG A 14 1.07 -8.98 -5.83
C ARG A 14 0.72 -9.40 -7.26
N ASP A 15 -0.21 -10.33 -7.44
CA ASP A 15 -0.66 -10.77 -8.76
C ASP A 15 -1.28 -9.60 -9.55
N ILE A 16 -2.12 -8.79 -8.90
CA ILE A 16 -2.75 -7.62 -9.51
C ILE A 16 -1.68 -6.57 -9.89
N GLN A 17 -0.71 -6.30 -9.02
CA GLN A 17 0.38 -5.38 -9.33
C GLN A 17 1.20 -5.85 -10.53
N THR A 18 1.51 -7.14 -10.59
CA THR A 18 2.27 -7.73 -11.70
C THR A 18 1.49 -7.63 -13.01
N ALA A 19 0.20 -7.96 -13.01
CA ALA A 19 -0.66 -7.83 -14.19
C ALA A 19 -0.78 -6.38 -14.68
N LEU A 20 -0.88 -5.41 -13.76
CA LEU A 20 -0.90 -3.98 -14.12
C LEU A 20 0.43 -3.51 -14.71
N GLU A 21 1.56 -3.98 -14.19
CA GLU A 21 2.87 -3.68 -14.77
C GLU A 21 3.03 -4.28 -16.17
N GLU A 22 2.55 -5.51 -16.39
CA GLU A 22 2.57 -6.14 -17.71
C GLU A 22 1.72 -5.39 -18.73
N LEU A 23 0.51 -4.97 -18.35
CA LEU A 23 -0.34 -4.13 -19.21
C LEU A 23 0.36 -2.82 -19.58
N ARG A 24 0.97 -2.13 -18.59
CA ARG A 24 1.75 -0.91 -18.86
C ARG A 24 2.93 -1.16 -19.79
N ARG A 25 3.68 -2.25 -19.60
CA ARG A 25 4.79 -2.63 -20.48
C ARG A 25 4.30 -2.89 -21.90
N ASN A 26 3.15 -3.56 -22.05
CA ASN A 26 2.56 -3.85 -23.35
C ASN A 26 2.07 -2.57 -24.06
N GLU A 27 1.41 -1.65 -23.34
CA GLU A 27 1.02 -0.35 -23.88
C GLU A 27 2.24 0.47 -24.35
N ILE A 28 3.31 0.50 -23.56
CA ILE A 28 4.55 1.18 -23.93
C ILE A 28 5.16 0.52 -25.17
N LYS A 29 5.22 -0.82 -25.23
CA LYS A 29 5.72 -1.55 -26.41
C LYS A 29 4.94 -1.21 -27.67
N VAL A 30 3.60 -1.20 -27.60
CA VAL A 30 2.73 -0.86 -28.73
C VAL A 30 3.00 0.58 -29.19
N LYS A 31 2.98 1.56 -28.27
CA LYS A 31 3.24 2.97 -28.61
C LYS A 31 4.65 3.19 -29.17
N VAL A 32 5.67 2.49 -28.67
CA VAL A 32 7.03 2.53 -29.21
C VAL A 32 7.07 1.92 -30.62
N GLY A 33 6.33 0.83 -30.86
CA GLY A 33 6.16 0.25 -32.19
C GLY A 33 5.54 1.23 -33.19
N GLU A 34 4.44 1.87 -32.80
CA GLU A 34 3.77 2.91 -33.61
C GLU A 34 4.68 4.12 -33.87
N MET A 35 5.47 4.54 -32.87
CA MET A 35 6.42 5.63 -33.06
C MET A 35 7.53 5.22 -34.04
N LYS A 36 8.06 4.00 -33.91
CA LYS A 36 9.11 3.47 -34.79
C LYS A 36 8.62 3.31 -36.24
N SER A 37 7.35 3.03 -36.49
CA SER A 37 6.79 2.97 -37.85
C SER A 37 6.58 4.36 -38.47
N LYS A 38 6.26 5.38 -37.65
CA LYS A 38 6.07 6.77 -38.12
C LYS A 38 7.38 7.53 -38.35
N LEU A 39 8.46 7.18 -37.64
CA LEU A 39 9.76 7.88 -37.75
C LEU A 39 10.36 7.87 -39.18
N PRO A 40 10.38 6.75 -39.92
CA PRO A 40 10.84 6.71 -41.31
C PRO A 40 10.01 7.60 -42.25
N GLN A 41 8.69 7.71 -42.02
CA GLN A 41 7.79 8.58 -42.82
C GLN A 41 8.14 10.06 -42.67
N ILE A 42 8.65 10.46 -41.49
CA ILE A 42 9.06 11.83 -41.17
C ILE A 42 10.56 12.06 -41.51
N GLY A 43 11.26 11.04 -42.05
CA GLY A 43 12.67 11.14 -42.43
C GLY A 43 13.64 11.15 -41.24
N ARG A 44 13.27 10.49 -40.14
CA ARG A 44 14.07 10.38 -38.91
C ARG A 44 14.53 8.94 -38.67
N CYS A 45 15.67 8.79 -38.00
CA CYS A 45 16.25 7.50 -37.64
C CYS A 45 15.41 6.77 -36.59
N THR A 46 15.14 5.48 -36.78
CA THR A 46 14.39 4.61 -35.86
C THR A 46 15.15 4.26 -34.57
N ILE A 47 16.47 4.45 -34.55
CA ILE A 47 17.36 4.15 -33.41
C ILE A 47 17.56 5.41 -32.55
N CYS A 48 17.95 6.52 -33.17
CA CYS A 48 18.33 7.74 -32.44
C CYS A 48 17.42 8.95 -32.65
N THR A 49 16.31 8.81 -33.39
CA THR A 49 15.25 9.82 -33.62
C THR A 49 15.68 11.16 -34.27
N LEU A 50 16.97 11.30 -34.60
CA LEU A 50 17.52 12.43 -35.37
C LEU A 50 17.17 12.36 -36.85
N LYS A 51 17.19 13.50 -37.54
CA LYS A 51 17.00 13.60 -39.01
C LYS A 51 18.19 12.95 -39.72
N VAL A 52 17.94 12.22 -40.80
CA VAL A 52 18.99 11.59 -41.64
C VAL A 52 19.65 12.67 -42.52
N PRO A 53 20.98 12.66 -42.76
CA PRO A 53 21.96 11.65 -42.35
C PRO A 53 22.31 11.70 -40.86
N CYS A 54 22.45 10.53 -40.25
CA CYS A 54 22.85 10.38 -38.84
C CYS A 54 23.90 9.28 -38.71
N LYS A 55 24.47 9.08 -37.51
CA LYS A 55 25.49 8.03 -37.26
C LYS A 55 25.04 6.62 -37.66
N HIS A 56 23.73 6.36 -37.72
CA HIS A 56 23.17 5.03 -38.02
C HIS A 56 22.83 4.82 -39.49
N TYR A 57 22.46 5.88 -40.22
CA TYR A 57 21.99 5.79 -41.60
C TYR A 57 22.52 6.98 -42.40
N SER A 58 23.15 6.68 -43.52
CA SER A 58 23.73 7.70 -44.42
C SER A 58 22.69 8.23 -45.38
N SER A 59 21.69 7.42 -45.74
CA SER A 59 20.61 7.77 -46.67
C SER A 59 19.24 7.33 -46.14
N LEU A 60 18.15 7.98 -46.60
CA LEU A 60 16.77 7.64 -46.21
C LEU A 60 16.32 6.27 -46.74
N SER A 61 16.98 5.75 -47.77
CA SER A 61 16.73 4.42 -48.35
C SER A 61 17.23 3.26 -47.47
N GLU A 62 18.24 3.50 -46.62
CA GLU A 62 18.79 2.49 -45.71
C GLU A 62 17.94 2.31 -44.44
N VAL A 63 17.02 3.24 -44.15
CA VAL A 63 16.17 3.16 -42.97
C VAL A 63 15.13 2.05 -43.17
N PRO A 64 15.08 1.01 -42.31
CA PRO A 64 14.10 -0.05 -42.41
C PRO A 64 12.69 0.54 -42.33
N ARG A 65 11.98 0.49 -43.46
CA ARG A 65 10.54 0.75 -43.49
C ARG A 65 9.90 -0.53 -42.98
N LEU A 66 9.53 -0.54 -41.70
CA LEU A 66 8.62 -1.56 -41.21
C LEU A 66 7.35 -1.40 -42.06
N HIS A 67 7.07 -2.40 -42.88
CA HIS A 67 5.81 -2.51 -43.60
C HIS A 67 4.67 -2.29 -42.61
N GLU A 68 3.60 -1.65 -43.06
CA GLU A 68 2.39 -1.39 -42.30
C GLU A 68 2.06 -2.57 -41.37
N PRO A 69 1.65 -2.30 -40.12
CA PRO A 69 1.35 -3.38 -39.20
C PRO A 69 0.39 -4.33 -39.88
N ASP A 70 0.77 -5.61 -39.98
CA ASP A 70 -0.16 -6.68 -40.29
C ASP A 70 -1.42 -6.40 -39.49
N ILE A 71 -2.51 -6.16 -40.21
CA ILE A 71 -3.85 -6.06 -39.65
C ILE A 71 -3.98 -7.27 -38.75
N ILE A 72 -4.00 -7.05 -37.43
CA ILE A 72 -4.27 -8.10 -36.46
C ILE A 72 -5.55 -8.77 -36.98
N PRO A 73 -5.50 -10.06 -37.36
CA PRO A 73 -6.64 -10.69 -37.99
C PRO A 73 -7.76 -10.72 -36.94
N SER A 74 -8.75 -9.85 -37.12
CA SER A 74 -10.06 -10.08 -36.55
C SER A 74 -10.51 -11.42 -37.13
N TYR A 75 -10.46 -12.46 -36.30
CA TYR A 75 -11.16 -13.75 -36.40
C TYR A 75 -12.09 -13.86 -37.62
N THR A 76 -11.51 -14.03 -38.81
CA THR A 76 -12.25 -14.32 -40.03
C THR A 76 -11.82 -15.72 -40.39
N THR A 77 -12.74 -16.63 -40.17
CA THR A 77 -12.68 -18.04 -40.57
C THR A 77 -12.11 -18.16 -42.00
N PRO A 78 -11.07 -18.98 -42.23
CA PRO A 78 -10.53 -19.18 -43.55
C PRO A 78 -11.57 -19.91 -44.41
N GLY A 79 -12.09 -19.25 -45.44
CA GLY A 79 -13.03 -19.85 -46.41
C GLY A 79 -14.20 -18.97 -46.85
N PHE A 80 -14.34 -17.73 -46.38
CA PHE A 80 -15.43 -16.84 -46.81
C PHE A 80 -14.95 -15.78 -47.79
N ASP A 81 -15.00 -16.11 -49.08
CA ASP A 81 -14.77 -15.14 -50.16
C ASP A 81 -16.05 -14.36 -50.44
N VAL A 82 -16.09 -13.12 -49.94
CA VAL A 82 -17.27 -12.22 -50.05
C VAL A 82 -17.59 -11.89 -51.51
N THR A 83 -16.65 -12.10 -52.44
CA THR A 83 -16.85 -11.80 -53.86
C THR A 83 -17.78 -12.79 -54.58
N GLU A 84 -18.01 -13.98 -54.01
CA GLU A 84 -18.91 -14.98 -54.58
C GLU A 84 -20.41 -14.66 -54.36
N TYR A 85 -20.71 -13.79 -53.40
CA TYR A 85 -22.08 -13.35 -53.07
C TYR A 85 -22.43 -11.95 -53.59
N LEU A 86 -21.51 -11.30 -54.31
CA LEU A 86 -21.83 -10.05 -55.00
C LEU A 86 -22.66 -10.37 -56.25
N PRO A 87 -23.90 -9.84 -56.36
CA PRO A 87 -24.73 -10.10 -57.53
C PRO A 87 -24.03 -9.57 -58.78
N LYS A 88 -23.65 -10.50 -59.68
CA LYS A 88 -23.08 -10.17 -60.99
C LYS A 88 -24.06 -9.22 -61.69
N SER A 89 -23.64 -7.98 -61.92
CA SER A 89 -24.44 -6.98 -62.62
C SER A 89 -24.58 -7.41 -64.08
N THR A 90 -25.66 -8.14 -64.40
CA THR A 90 -26.06 -8.39 -65.79
C THR A 90 -26.43 -7.05 -66.43
N THR A 91 -25.81 -6.73 -67.55
CA THR A 91 -25.95 -5.48 -68.31
C THR A 91 -27.30 -5.29 -69.04
N ASP A 92 -28.29 -6.16 -68.80
CA ASP A 92 -29.61 -6.05 -69.43
C ASP A 92 -30.60 -5.33 -68.50
N SER A 93 -30.47 -3.99 -68.43
CA SER A 93 -31.17 -3.14 -67.45
C SER A 93 -32.50 -2.56 -67.90
N TYR A 94 -33.13 -3.01 -68.99
CA TYR A 94 -34.32 -2.33 -69.53
C TYR A 94 -35.63 -3.12 -69.54
N ASN A 95 -35.67 -4.37 -69.04
CA ASN A 95 -36.93 -5.12 -68.97
C ASN A 95 -36.94 -6.12 -67.79
N ARG A 96 -36.86 -5.61 -66.55
CA ARG A 96 -37.11 -6.43 -65.36
C ARG A 96 -38.58 -6.31 -64.94
N GLY A 97 -39.42 -7.17 -65.50
CA GLY A 97 -40.75 -7.48 -64.96
C GLY A 97 -40.72 -8.85 -64.29
N PHE A 98 -41.55 -9.09 -63.28
CA PHE A 98 -41.75 -10.43 -62.74
C PHE A 98 -43.11 -10.96 -63.17
N ARG A 99 -43.14 -12.24 -63.57
CA ARG A 99 -44.34 -12.93 -64.02
C ARG A 99 -44.85 -13.79 -62.86
N MET A 100 -46.05 -13.51 -62.39
CA MET A 100 -46.70 -14.33 -61.36
C MET A 100 -47.73 -15.23 -62.02
N ARG A 101 -47.70 -16.54 -61.75
CA ARG A 101 -48.77 -17.47 -62.14
C ARG A 101 -49.65 -17.71 -60.92
N SER A 102 -50.93 -17.35 -61.03
CA SER A 102 -51.94 -17.64 -60.01
C SER A 102 -53.18 -18.18 -60.72
N LYS A 103 -53.63 -19.38 -60.32
CA LYS A 103 -54.89 -20.02 -60.76
C LYS A 103 -55.14 -19.97 -62.29
N GLY A 104 -54.13 -20.32 -63.09
CA GLY A 104 -54.26 -20.44 -64.55
C GLY A 104 -54.27 -19.11 -65.33
N GLN A 105 -54.21 -17.96 -64.66
CA GLN A 105 -54.03 -16.67 -65.33
C GLN A 105 -52.56 -16.24 -65.31
N HIS A 106 -52.15 -15.65 -66.44
CA HIS A 106 -50.82 -15.10 -66.66
C HIS A 106 -50.89 -13.58 -66.61
N THR A 107 -50.42 -12.98 -65.52
CA THR A 107 -50.25 -11.53 -65.41
C THR A 107 -48.76 -11.18 -65.44
N GLU A 108 -48.38 -10.33 -66.40
CA GLU A 108 -47.06 -9.72 -66.47
C GLU A 108 -47.13 -8.31 -65.93
N TYR A 109 -46.34 -8.03 -64.89
CA TYR A 109 -46.18 -6.69 -64.35
C TYR A 109 -44.87 -6.10 -64.87
N LYS A 110 -44.98 -5.04 -65.66
CA LYS A 110 -43.85 -4.24 -66.15
C LYS A 110 -43.79 -2.95 -65.35
N PHE A 111 -42.61 -2.64 -64.81
CA PHE A 111 -42.35 -1.39 -64.11
C PHE A 111 -41.66 -0.41 -65.05
N ASP A 112 -42.28 0.74 -65.32
CA ASP A 112 -41.67 1.84 -66.06
C ASP A 112 -40.89 2.74 -65.10
N PHE A 113 -39.55 2.65 -65.14
CA PHE A 113 -38.66 3.47 -64.31
C PHE A 113 -38.58 4.94 -64.75
N THR A 114 -39.25 5.32 -65.85
CA THR A 114 -39.29 6.69 -66.37
C THR A 114 -40.39 7.54 -65.74
N GLN A 115 -41.36 6.94 -65.04
CA GLN A 115 -42.31 7.66 -64.21
C GLN A 115 -41.66 8.06 -62.89
N ARG A 116 -40.83 9.10 -62.93
CA ARG A 116 -40.57 9.89 -61.72
C ARG A 116 -41.86 10.64 -61.42
N ASP A 117 -42.65 10.13 -60.48
CA ASP A 117 -43.73 10.88 -59.86
C ASP A 117 -43.13 12.12 -59.18
N THR A 118 -43.03 13.22 -59.93
CA THR A 118 -42.85 14.57 -59.41
C THR A 118 -44.16 14.98 -58.75
N SER A 119 -44.36 14.58 -57.50
CA SER A 119 -45.30 15.27 -56.63
C SER A 119 -44.52 15.99 -55.54
N LEU A 120 -44.75 17.30 -55.46
CA LEU A 120 -44.45 18.14 -54.31
C LEU A 120 -44.76 17.39 -53.01
N PRO A 121 -44.04 17.63 -51.88
CA PRO A 121 -44.17 16.85 -50.67
C PRO A 121 -45.64 16.75 -50.25
N ASN A 122 -46.22 15.55 -50.45
CA ASN A 122 -47.57 15.23 -50.02
C ASN A 122 -47.66 15.52 -48.51
N GLU A 123 -48.72 16.15 -48.01
CA GLU A 123 -48.83 16.60 -46.60
C GLU A 123 -48.53 15.45 -45.60
N ARG A 124 -48.84 14.21 -46.01
CA ARG A 124 -48.50 12.97 -45.28
C ARG A 124 -47.00 12.74 -45.15
N ARG A 125 -46.21 13.04 -46.18
CA ARG A 125 -44.74 12.91 -46.18
C ARG A 125 -44.09 13.95 -45.26
N LEU A 126 -44.61 15.18 -45.22
CA LEU A 126 -44.13 16.21 -44.29
C LEU A 126 -44.36 15.79 -42.83
N LYS A 127 -45.58 15.35 -42.49
CA LYS A 127 -45.90 14.81 -41.15
C LYS A 127 -45.01 13.63 -40.76
N GLN A 128 -44.66 12.76 -41.72
CA GLN A 128 -43.72 11.66 -41.48
C GLN A 128 -42.30 12.15 -41.18
N LEU A 129 -41.82 13.17 -41.90
CA LEU A 129 -40.50 13.76 -41.64
C LEU A 129 -40.45 14.45 -40.27
N GLU A 130 -41.49 15.21 -39.92
CA GLU A 130 -41.62 15.84 -38.60
C GLU A 130 -41.58 14.80 -37.46
N LEU A 131 -42.29 13.67 -37.62
CA LEU A 131 -42.24 12.56 -36.64
C LEU A 131 -40.84 11.96 -36.51
N ILE A 132 -40.12 11.80 -37.63
CA ILE A 132 -38.73 11.29 -37.63
C ILE A 132 -37.80 12.28 -36.93
N GLU A 133 -37.95 13.57 -37.17
CA GLU A 133 -37.15 14.64 -36.54
C GLU A 133 -37.43 14.70 -35.04
N ASN A 134 -38.70 14.73 -34.63
CA ASN A 134 -39.09 14.70 -33.22
C ASN A 134 -38.53 13.47 -32.49
N TYR A 135 -38.59 12.29 -33.12
CA TYR A 135 -38.00 11.08 -32.55
C TYR A 135 -36.48 11.18 -32.40
N ARG A 136 -35.78 11.74 -33.39
CA ARG A 136 -34.32 11.96 -33.32
C ARG A 136 -33.96 12.94 -32.23
N GLU A 137 -34.67 14.06 -32.12
CA GLU A 137 -34.46 15.05 -31.07
C GLU A 137 -34.71 14.47 -29.68
N GLU A 138 -35.80 13.71 -29.49
CA GLU A 138 -36.05 13.04 -28.23
C GLU A 138 -34.97 12.02 -27.89
N LYS A 139 -34.51 11.24 -28.88
CA LYS A 139 -33.43 10.28 -28.68
C LYS A 139 -32.13 10.98 -28.25
N LEU A 140 -31.78 12.08 -28.92
CA LEU A 140 -30.63 12.91 -28.57
C LEU A 140 -30.76 13.51 -27.17
N LYS A 141 -31.93 14.07 -26.81
CA LYS A 141 -32.21 14.59 -25.46
C LYS A 141 -32.01 13.50 -24.40
N ARG A 142 -32.53 12.28 -24.62
CA ARG A 142 -32.34 11.15 -23.69
C ARG A 142 -30.87 10.74 -23.57
N GLU A 143 -30.10 10.79 -24.64
CA GLU A 143 -28.65 10.50 -24.61
C GLU A 143 -27.88 11.59 -23.85
N ILE A 144 -28.21 12.87 -24.07
CA ILE A 144 -27.64 14.01 -23.33
C ILE A 144 -27.94 13.89 -21.83
N ASP A 145 -29.19 13.58 -21.47
CA ASP A 145 -29.59 13.40 -20.06
C ASP A 145 -28.84 12.25 -19.39
N LYS A 146 -28.62 11.14 -20.12
CA LYS A 146 -27.79 10.02 -19.62
C LYS A 146 -26.36 10.47 -19.37
N ILE A 147 -25.77 11.24 -20.28
CA ILE A 147 -24.41 11.77 -20.13
C ILE A 147 -24.34 12.72 -18.93
N HIS A 148 -25.32 13.61 -18.75
CA HIS A 148 -25.38 14.52 -17.60
C HIS A 148 -25.47 13.76 -16.27
N LYS A 149 -26.37 12.76 -16.18
CA LYS A 149 -26.48 11.91 -14.98
C LYS A 149 -25.18 11.18 -14.66
N LEU A 150 -24.48 10.67 -15.67
CA LEU A 150 -23.17 10.02 -15.48
C LEU A 150 -22.11 11.01 -14.98
N LYS A 151 -22.07 12.23 -15.52
CA LYS A 151 -21.15 13.28 -15.05
C LYS A 151 -21.41 13.68 -13.61
N GLU A 152 -22.67 13.90 -13.23
CA GLU A 152 -23.04 14.23 -11.85
C GLU A 152 -22.66 13.11 -10.88
N GLN A 153 -22.88 11.85 -11.26
CA GLN A 153 -22.46 10.69 -10.46
C GLN A 153 -20.93 10.62 -10.32
N GLU A 154 -20.19 10.89 -11.39
CA GLU A 154 -18.72 10.91 -11.35
C GLU A 154 -18.20 12.04 -10.45
N GLU A 155 -18.76 13.24 -10.55
CA GLU A 155 -18.41 14.38 -9.69
C GLU A 155 -18.72 14.09 -8.21
N ALA A 156 -19.87 13.49 -7.91
CA ALA A 156 -20.22 13.10 -6.56
C ALA A 156 -19.22 12.08 -6.00
N ARG A 157 -18.83 11.07 -6.80
CA ARG A 157 -17.80 10.09 -6.41
C ARG A 157 -16.44 10.75 -6.18
N ARG A 158 -16.04 11.70 -7.03
CA ARG A 158 -14.78 12.46 -6.86
C ARG A 158 -14.79 13.26 -5.57
N LYS A 159 -15.88 13.98 -5.26
CA LYS A 159 -16.02 14.74 -4.01
C LYS A 159 -15.98 13.83 -2.78
N GLN A 160 -16.65 12.68 -2.83
CA GLN A 160 -16.61 11.68 -1.75
C GLN A 160 -15.20 11.12 -1.54
N ALA A 161 -14.48 10.80 -2.63
CA ALA A 161 -13.11 10.32 -2.55
C ALA A 161 -12.16 11.38 -1.96
N GLN A 162 -12.26 12.64 -2.41
CA GLN A 162 -11.48 13.75 -1.85
C GLN A 162 -11.75 13.94 -0.35
N TYR A 163 -13.02 13.92 0.07
CA TYR A 163 -13.40 14.01 1.47
C TYR A 163 -12.81 12.86 2.31
N ALA A 164 -12.86 11.62 1.79
CA ALA A 164 -12.29 10.45 2.46
C ALA A 164 -10.75 10.57 2.60
N GLU A 165 -10.06 11.04 1.55
CA GLU A 165 -8.62 11.30 1.62
C GLU A 165 -8.25 12.38 2.63
N ASP A 166 -9.02 13.47 2.69
CA ASP A 166 -8.77 14.55 3.64
C ASP A 166 -8.99 14.09 5.09
N MET A 167 -10.00 13.26 5.33
CA MET A 167 -10.22 12.64 6.64
C MET A 167 -9.08 11.69 7.02
N ARG A 168 -8.59 10.90 6.07
CA ARG A 168 -7.41 10.03 6.26
C ARG A 168 -6.17 10.86 6.60
N LYS A 169 -5.91 11.95 5.88
CA LYS A 169 -4.79 12.86 6.16
C LYS A 169 -4.88 13.48 7.54
N LYS A 170 -6.06 13.98 7.94
CA LYS A 170 -6.31 14.53 9.28
C LYS A 170 -6.07 13.49 10.38
N TYR A 171 -6.49 12.24 10.16
CA TYR A 171 -6.25 11.16 11.10
C TYR A 171 -4.75 10.88 11.27
N LEU A 172 -4.00 10.80 10.16
CA LEU A 172 -2.55 10.57 10.19
C LEU A 172 -1.80 11.72 10.86
N LEU A 173 -2.20 12.98 10.62
CA LEU A 173 -1.64 14.13 11.31
C LEU A 173 -1.83 14.04 12.82
N ARG A 174 -3.06 13.74 13.29
CA ARG A 174 -3.34 13.56 14.72
C ARG A 174 -2.53 12.42 15.34
N GLN A 175 -2.33 11.32 14.62
CA GLN A 175 -1.49 10.21 15.10
C GLN A 175 -0.03 10.63 15.22
N LYS A 176 0.47 11.42 14.25
CA LYS A 176 1.82 11.96 14.30
C LYS A 176 2.01 12.93 15.47
N GLU A 177 1.06 13.84 15.68
CA GLU A 177 1.05 14.77 16.83
C GLU A 177 1.13 14.00 18.16
N LYS A 178 0.30 12.98 18.35
CA LYS A 178 0.35 12.12 19.56
C LYS A 178 1.69 11.42 19.76
N LEU A 179 2.31 10.96 18.68
CA LEU A 179 3.63 10.34 18.76
C LEU A 179 4.71 11.34 19.14
N ASP A 180 4.63 12.57 18.63
CA ASP A 180 5.59 13.63 18.93
C ASP A 180 5.39 14.13 20.38
N GLU A 181 4.15 14.31 20.85
CA GLU A 181 3.83 14.57 22.27
C GLU A 181 4.40 13.47 23.19
N TYR A 182 4.26 12.20 22.79
CA TYR A 182 4.82 11.09 23.56
C TYR A 182 6.35 11.13 23.61
N LYS A 183 7.01 11.41 22.48
CA LYS A 183 8.47 11.54 22.41
C LYS A 183 8.98 12.69 23.27
N GLU A 184 8.27 13.82 23.32
CA GLU A 184 8.60 14.97 24.15
C GLU A 184 8.36 14.70 25.65
N ALA A 185 7.31 13.95 25.99
CA ALA A 185 7.01 13.59 27.37
C ALA A 185 7.98 12.53 27.94
N LEU A 186 8.59 11.71 27.08
CA LEU A 186 9.48 10.62 27.46
C LEU A 186 10.76 11.07 28.21
N PRO A 187 11.54 12.07 27.75
CA PRO A 187 12.71 12.55 28.48
C PRO A 187 12.33 13.12 29.85
N TYR A 188 11.24 13.89 29.95
CA TYR A 188 10.76 14.42 31.22
C TYR A 188 10.40 13.31 32.22
N LYS A 189 9.70 12.27 31.76
CA LYS A 189 9.41 11.09 32.59
C LYS A 189 10.67 10.35 33.01
N MET A 190 11.66 10.24 32.12
CA MET A 190 12.92 9.59 32.41
C MET A 190 13.78 10.36 33.40
N GLU A 191 13.81 11.68 33.28
CA GLU A 191 14.51 12.57 34.22
C GLU A 191 13.87 12.48 35.61
N LYS A 192 12.55 12.61 35.70
CA LYS A 192 11.82 12.43 36.96
C LYS A 192 12.05 11.06 37.61
N LEU A 193 12.13 10.00 36.80
CA LEU A 193 12.42 8.65 37.31
C LEU A 193 13.85 8.55 37.84
N LYS A 194 14.83 9.17 37.16
CA LYS A 194 16.23 9.22 37.62
C LYS A 194 16.36 9.97 38.94
N GLU A 195 15.64 11.09 39.12
CA GLU A 195 15.61 11.84 40.37
C GLU A 195 15.06 10.99 41.53
N LEU A 196 13.93 10.31 41.32
CA LEU A 196 13.36 9.42 42.34
C LEU A 196 14.32 8.28 42.72
N LEU A 197 14.99 7.69 41.74
CA LEU A 197 16.00 6.66 41.98
C LEU A 197 17.22 7.20 42.73
N ALA A 198 17.64 8.44 42.47
CA ALA A 198 18.73 9.08 43.19
C ALA A 198 18.39 9.27 44.68
N ILE A 199 17.17 9.75 44.97
CA ILE A 199 16.66 9.91 46.33
C ILE A 199 16.58 8.56 47.05
N GLU A 200 16.04 7.53 46.40
CA GLU A 200 15.94 6.19 47.00
C GLU A 200 17.32 5.59 47.31
N ASN A 201 18.30 5.80 46.41
CA ASN A 201 19.67 5.34 46.62
C ASN A 201 20.37 6.08 47.77
N GLU A 202 20.11 7.38 47.93
CA GLU A 202 20.63 8.15 49.06
C GLU A 202 20.05 7.66 50.39
N GLN A 203 18.74 7.40 50.45
CA GLN A 203 18.10 6.80 51.62
C GLN A 203 18.66 5.42 51.96
N LYS A 204 18.91 4.57 50.95
CA LYS A 204 19.56 3.26 51.15
C LYS A 204 20.96 3.41 51.72
N ARG A 205 21.76 4.34 51.20
CA ARG A 205 23.11 4.63 51.72
C ARG A 205 23.06 5.10 53.18
N ASP A 206 22.12 5.96 53.54
CA ASP A 206 21.96 6.43 54.92
C ASP A 206 21.59 5.30 55.88
N ILE A 207 20.68 4.42 55.46
CA ILE A 207 20.29 3.23 56.23
C ILE A 207 21.50 2.30 56.40
N GLU A 208 22.27 2.06 55.35
CA GLU A 208 23.48 1.25 55.40
C GLU A 208 24.54 1.85 56.34
N VAL A 209 24.77 3.16 56.28
CA VAL A 209 25.72 3.85 57.18
C VAL A 209 25.25 3.74 58.63
N LYS A 210 23.96 3.95 58.91
CA LYS A 210 23.39 3.76 60.26
C LYS A 210 23.56 2.32 60.75
N ARG A 211 23.32 1.34 59.88
CA ARG A 211 23.50 -0.09 60.18
C ARG A 211 24.96 -0.43 60.48
N LYS A 212 25.91 0.05 59.67
CA LYS A 212 27.35 -0.12 59.90
C LYS A 212 27.78 0.47 61.23
N LYS A 213 27.41 1.73 61.50
CA LYS A 213 27.70 2.40 62.79
C LYS A 213 27.13 1.63 63.98
N TYR A 214 25.93 1.08 63.86
CA TYR A 214 25.33 0.26 64.91
C TYR A 214 26.13 -1.03 65.16
N ILE A 215 26.51 -1.74 64.10
CA ILE A 215 27.32 -2.96 64.19
C ILE A 215 28.69 -2.67 64.82
N GLU A 216 29.36 -1.59 64.42
CA GLU A 216 30.63 -1.17 65.01
C GLU A 216 30.51 -0.88 66.50
N LYS A 217 29.48 -0.15 66.92
CA LYS A 217 29.19 0.08 68.35
C LYS A 217 28.96 -1.22 69.13
N GLN A 218 28.24 -2.19 68.54
CA GLN A 218 28.03 -3.48 69.18
C GLN A 218 29.33 -4.28 69.29
N LYS A 219 30.17 -4.27 68.25
CA LYS A 219 31.50 -4.90 68.28
C LYS A 219 32.40 -4.29 69.36
N ALA A 220 32.44 -2.96 69.46
CA ALA A 220 33.22 -2.27 70.49
C ALA A 220 32.75 -2.63 71.91
N ARG A 221 31.43 -2.65 72.16
CA ARG A 221 30.86 -3.08 73.45
C ARG A 221 31.21 -4.53 73.79
N LEU A 222 31.18 -5.42 72.78
CA LEU A 222 31.53 -6.82 72.96
C LEU A 222 33.02 -6.95 73.32
N GLN A 223 33.87 -6.18 72.66
CA GLN A 223 35.30 -6.16 72.92
C GLN A 223 35.62 -5.63 74.33
N GLU A 224 35.00 -4.52 74.74
CA GLU A 224 35.12 -4.00 76.12
C GLU A 224 34.67 -5.04 77.16
N TYR A 225 33.60 -5.78 76.89
CA TYR A 225 33.16 -6.87 77.77
C TYR A 225 34.21 -7.98 77.87
N HIS A 226 34.80 -8.39 76.74
CA HIS A 226 35.86 -9.39 76.71
C HIS A 226 37.11 -8.93 77.47
N GLU A 227 37.53 -7.67 77.28
CA GLU A 227 38.66 -7.07 78.00
C GLU A 227 38.40 -7.02 79.51
N LYS A 228 37.22 -6.56 79.93
CA LYS A 228 36.81 -6.55 81.35
C LYS A 228 36.77 -7.96 81.93
N LYS A 229 36.28 -8.94 81.18
CA LYS A 229 36.25 -10.35 81.59
C LYS A 229 37.66 -10.91 81.76
N GLU A 230 38.60 -10.60 80.87
CA GLU A 230 40.00 -11.01 81.01
C GLU A 230 40.69 -10.32 82.19
N MET A 231 40.43 -9.03 82.43
CA MET A 231 40.91 -8.32 83.62
C MET A 231 40.39 -8.97 84.92
N LEU A 232 39.09 -9.26 84.99
CA LEU A 232 38.49 -9.95 86.14
C LEU A 232 39.10 -11.35 86.35
N LYS A 233 39.36 -12.10 85.27
CA LYS A 233 40.07 -13.38 85.37
C LYS A 233 41.47 -13.21 85.93
N LYS A 234 42.24 -12.21 85.48
CA LYS A 234 43.57 -11.91 86.01
C LYS A 234 43.51 -11.58 87.50
N ILE A 235 42.63 -10.67 87.91
CA ILE A 235 42.40 -10.33 89.32
C ILE A 235 42.02 -11.58 90.14
N SER A 236 41.14 -12.44 89.60
CA SER A 236 40.74 -13.67 90.29
C SER A 236 41.91 -14.65 90.46
N ARG A 237 42.80 -14.76 89.46
CA ARG A 237 44.01 -15.60 89.53
C ARG A 237 45.00 -15.05 90.55
N GLU A 238 45.25 -13.75 90.53
CA GLU A 238 46.11 -13.06 91.51
C GLU A 238 45.58 -13.26 92.93
N LYS A 239 44.28 -13.06 93.15
CA LYS A 239 43.66 -13.27 94.47
C LYS A 239 43.73 -14.73 94.95
N VAL A 240 43.65 -15.70 94.04
CA VAL A 240 43.86 -17.12 94.39
C VAL A 240 45.32 -17.36 94.80
N LEU A 241 46.29 -16.74 94.11
CA LEU A 241 47.71 -16.83 94.48
C LEU A 241 47.96 -16.18 95.86
N GLU A 242 47.44 -14.98 96.10
CA GLU A 242 47.53 -14.30 97.41
C GLU A 242 46.96 -15.17 98.54
N LEU A 243 45.78 -15.77 98.34
CA LEU A 243 45.17 -16.68 99.31
C LEU A 243 45.99 -17.96 99.53
N GLN A 244 46.63 -18.50 98.48
CA GLN A 244 47.53 -19.65 98.61
C GLN A 244 48.75 -19.31 99.46
N ASP A 245 49.36 -18.14 99.22
CA ASP A 245 50.48 -17.64 100.00
C ASP A 245 50.09 -17.41 101.47
N GLU A 246 48.92 -16.82 101.73
CA GLU A 246 48.39 -16.67 103.08
C GLU A 246 48.18 -18.01 103.80
N ILE A 247 47.68 -19.04 103.09
CA ILE A 247 47.50 -20.39 103.66
C ILE A 247 48.85 -21.03 103.98
N ILE A 248 49.86 -20.90 103.11
CA ILE A 248 51.21 -21.41 103.35
C ILE A 248 51.82 -20.71 104.57
N ASN A 249 51.70 -19.38 104.65
CA ASN A 249 52.19 -18.59 105.78
C ASN A 249 51.47 -18.94 107.08
N ARG A 250 50.15 -19.17 107.08
CA ARG A 250 49.41 -19.64 108.27
C ARG A 250 49.76 -21.07 108.70
N LYS A 251 50.07 -21.97 107.76
CA LYS A 251 50.51 -23.35 108.08
C LYS A 251 51.89 -23.40 108.75
N SER A 252 52.75 -22.41 108.49
CA SER A 252 54.07 -22.31 109.15
C SER A 252 54.00 -22.01 110.66
N ILE A 253 52.86 -21.53 111.17
CA ILE A 253 52.70 -21.10 112.57
C ILE A 253 52.25 -22.25 113.50
N ARG A 254 51.88 -23.43 113.00
CA ARG A 254 51.37 -24.55 113.84
C ARG A 254 52.36 -25.67 114.18
N ILE A 255 53.66 -25.51 113.93
CA ILE A 255 54.66 -26.53 114.33
C ILE A 255 55.84 -25.89 115.05
N LYS A 256 55.59 -25.19 116.17
CA LYS A 256 56.54 -25.14 117.30
C LYS A 256 55.75 -24.90 118.59
N HIS A 257 55.73 -25.93 119.45
CA HIS A 257 55.46 -25.95 120.91
C HIS A 257 54.48 -27.07 121.30
N LEU A 258 54.92 -28.31 121.09
CA LEU A 258 54.64 -29.47 121.93
C LEU A 258 55.95 -30.27 121.97
N ILE A 259 56.64 -30.11 123.11
CA ILE A 259 57.75 -30.86 123.75
C ILE A 259 58.56 -29.83 124.54
#